data_AF-A0A8B5WH47-F1
#
_entry.id   AF-A0A8B5WH47-F1
#
_cell.length_a   1.000
_cell.length_b   1.000
_cell.length_c   1.000
_cell.angle_alpha   90.00
_cell.angle_beta   90.00
_cell.angle_gamma   90.00
#
_symmetry.space_group_name_H-M   'P 1'
#
loop_
_entity.id
_entity.type
_entity.pdbx_description
1 polymer ?
#
loop_
_entity_poly.entity_id
_entity_poly.type
_entity_poly.pdbx_seq_one_letter_code
_entity_poly.pdbx_strand_id
1 'polypeptide(L)'
;MSILSWDEFNRQHRGEYELTIDPADLRLGDFIVRIDAVDPEVRFPPAGVAVQSFEEKQWFRAQCRRIVIDLNRCLHRNSDELARAHSASIKMPPLPARINALRVAQMTPRGVVDAWRVYRETSLLAQSLMLSFHRHGRVDVEGTRDVVKQLAGAMEEYLVPLVWLTHIKEKSRYTYQHGLNVAILAAGFAHAAGWDRALVQNAAFSGLVFDLGKTRLSLKVMRKTGELDDREYEHVRQHARFGHELLIQNEGIPDAVAAAVRSHHERADGKGYPDTLQGNQVPILARLIGLIDAYDAITSERLHASARSHQQALGILWRERDRQFDKQLVESFSQFLGWAPPGTLVRLVNGDLAVVVHQRQESGRPMARKLRRVEDNFRLGIEVDLALQSSDTSGATRVAEVLADGSNGINMRELTRILPRALARSDRDGQPAARPSDAGSGLGRILRMGQNRERRRRERIDAPRGMRILVVDDSPTVRKTLDNMLVQTGYRVELAEDGESALEMAFISPPDLIFLDIVLPDSSGFSVLRRLRREPRTENVPVIMISGSAKAADDFFLQRVGADDFIHKPFGRFEVFSCIERLVRSGALPQRPGQKPTDVNAST
;
A
#
# COMPACT_ATOMS: atom_id res chain seq x y z
N MET A 1 14.72 -1.24 -32.43
CA MET A 1 13.70 -0.19 -32.29
C MET A 1 14.42 1.14 -32.36
N SER A 2 14.16 1.97 -33.37
CA SER A 2 14.79 3.29 -33.48
C SER A 2 14.28 4.20 -32.37
N ILE A 3 15.21 4.76 -31.61
CA ILE A 3 14.92 5.77 -30.59
C ILE A 3 14.58 7.06 -31.33
N LEU A 4 13.37 7.60 -31.10
CA LEU A 4 12.95 8.88 -31.67
C LEU A 4 13.91 9.99 -31.20
N SER A 5 14.28 10.87 -32.12
CA SER A 5 15.12 12.03 -31.79
C SER A 5 14.37 13.03 -30.90
N TRP A 6 15.11 13.78 -30.07
CA TRP A 6 14.52 14.78 -29.17
C TRP A 6 13.77 15.89 -29.94
N ASP A 7 14.20 16.16 -31.18
CA ASP A 7 13.56 17.13 -32.07
C ASP A 7 12.29 16.60 -32.76
N GLU A 8 12.16 15.28 -32.93
CA GLU A 8 10.89 14.64 -33.35
C GLU A 8 9.89 14.57 -32.19
N PHE A 9 10.37 14.31 -30.97
CA PHE A 9 9.56 14.42 -29.75
C PHE A 9 8.99 15.85 -29.62
N ASN A 10 9.83 16.88 -29.76
CA ASN A 10 9.36 18.27 -29.70
C ASN A 10 8.40 18.68 -30.83
N ARG A 11 8.60 18.18 -32.06
CA ARG A 11 7.74 18.52 -33.20
C ARG A 11 6.32 17.94 -33.08
N GLN A 12 6.15 16.81 -32.39
CA GLN A 12 4.83 16.22 -32.13
C GLN A 12 4.00 16.96 -31.06
N HIS A 13 4.60 17.82 -30.23
CA HIS A 13 3.96 18.45 -29.06
C HIS A 13 3.62 19.94 -29.26
N ARG A 14 3.39 20.38 -30.51
CA ARG A 14 2.93 21.75 -30.84
C ARG A 14 1.41 21.94 -30.80
N GLY A 15 0.64 20.96 -30.32
CA GLY A 15 -0.80 21.09 -30.06
C GLY A 15 -1.11 20.76 -28.60
N GLU A 16 -1.82 21.63 -27.92
CA GLU A 16 -2.12 21.60 -26.49
C GLU A 16 -2.76 20.25 -26.05
N TYR A 17 -2.20 19.60 -25.02
CA TYR A 17 -2.77 18.44 -24.30
C TYR A 17 -3.08 17.13 -25.08
N GLU A 18 -2.51 16.88 -26.25
CA GLU A 18 -2.71 15.60 -26.98
C GLU A 18 -1.76 14.47 -26.52
N LEU A 19 -2.28 13.25 -26.27
CA LEU A 19 -1.50 12.05 -25.93
C LEU A 19 -1.84 10.89 -26.90
N THR A 20 -0.81 10.29 -27.50
CA THR A 20 -0.98 9.06 -28.31
C THR A 20 -0.92 7.81 -27.42
N ILE A 21 -1.96 6.98 -27.47
CA ILE A 21 -2.12 5.75 -26.69
C ILE A 21 -2.38 4.54 -27.60
N ASP A 22 -2.17 3.35 -27.05
CA ASP A 22 -2.64 2.11 -27.67
C ASP A 22 -4.18 2.05 -27.54
N PRO A 23 -4.92 1.61 -28.58
CA PRO A 23 -6.37 1.41 -28.49
C PRO A 23 -6.82 0.55 -27.29
N ALA A 24 -5.98 -0.40 -26.86
CA ALA A 24 -6.24 -1.23 -25.68
C ALA A 24 -6.33 -0.41 -24.38
N ASP A 25 -5.64 0.73 -24.34
CA ASP A 25 -5.58 1.63 -23.19
C ASP A 25 -6.71 2.66 -23.17
N LEU A 26 -7.49 2.77 -24.25
CA LEU A 26 -8.62 3.68 -24.40
C LEU A 26 -9.68 3.44 -23.32
N ARG A 27 -10.28 4.48 -22.74
CA ARG A 27 -11.26 4.41 -21.64
C ARG A 27 -12.56 5.09 -21.99
N LEU A 28 -13.62 4.71 -21.27
CA LEU A 28 -14.87 5.47 -21.30
C LEU A 28 -14.60 6.89 -20.78
N GLY A 29 -15.06 7.89 -21.51
CA GLY A 29 -14.83 9.30 -21.25
C GLY A 29 -13.62 9.89 -21.96
N ASP A 30 -12.73 9.07 -22.54
CA ASP A 30 -11.60 9.60 -23.31
C ASP A 30 -12.10 10.34 -24.54
N PHE A 31 -11.60 11.56 -24.75
CA PHE A 31 -11.91 12.39 -25.90
C PHE A 31 -10.85 12.17 -26.97
N ILE A 32 -11.17 11.38 -27.98
CA ILE A 32 -10.29 11.05 -29.09
C ILE A 32 -10.31 12.20 -30.09
N VAL A 33 -9.15 12.74 -30.43
CA VAL A 33 -9.00 13.80 -31.44
C VAL A 33 -8.42 13.30 -32.76
N ARG A 34 -7.72 12.16 -32.74
CA ARG A 34 -7.14 11.56 -33.94
C ARG A 34 -7.00 10.05 -33.79
N ILE A 35 -7.12 9.31 -34.89
CA ILE A 35 -6.87 7.86 -34.92
C ILE A 35 -5.86 7.52 -36.02
N ASP A 36 -5.14 6.43 -35.81
CA ASP A 36 -4.41 5.69 -36.84
C ASP A 36 -5.17 4.38 -37.06
N ALA A 37 -6.03 4.34 -38.07
CA ALA A 37 -6.91 3.21 -38.33
C ALA A 37 -6.17 2.04 -39.02
N VAL A 38 -6.64 0.82 -38.78
CA VAL A 38 -6.16 -0.39 -39.47
C VAL A 38 -6.56 -0.34 -40.95
N ASP A 39 -7.78 0.12 -41.22
CA ASP A 39 -8.32 0.39 -42.55
C ASP A 39 -8.21 1.90 -42.87
N PRO A 40 -7.47 2.30 -43.93
CA PRO A 40 -7.32 3.69 -44.34
C PRO A 40 -8.62 4.40 -44.76
N GLU A 41 -9.68 3.66 -45.12
CA GLU A 41 -10.96 4.23 -45.55
C GLU A 41 -11.83 4.71 -44.36
N VAL A 42 -11.46 4.34 -43.12
CA VAL A 42 -12.18 4.74 -41.91
C VAL A 42 -12.04 6.24 -41.69
N ARG A 43 -13.17 6.96 -41.77
CA ARG A 43 -13.21 8.41 -41.52
C ARG A 43 -13.46 8.68 -40.05
N PHE A 44 -12.63 9.55 -39.47
CA PHE A 44 -12.76 10.01 -38.09
C PHE A 44 -13.24 11.47 -38.04
N PRO A 45 -14.17 11.84 -37.15
CA PRO A 45 -14.68 13.20 -37.07
C PRO A 45 -13.58 14.21 -36.68
N PRO A 46 -13.43 15.34 -37.42
CA PRO A 46 -12.39 16.34 -37.12
C PRO A 46 -12.62 17.07 -35.79
N ALA A 47 -13.84 17.03 -35.25
CA ALA A 47 -14.17 17.58 -33.93
C ALA A 47 -13.71 16.69 -32.77
N GLY A 48 -13.32 15.45 -33.05
CA GLY A 48 -13.07 14.40 -32.06
C GLY A 48 -14.35 13.76 -31.51
N VAL A 49 -14.20 12.66 -30.79
CA VAL A 49 -15.30 11.86 -30.22
C VAL A 49 -14.96 11.45 -28.80
N ALA A 50 -15.89 11.67 -27.87
CA ALA A 50 -15.81 11.08 -26.54
C ALA A 50 -16.26 9.61 -26.60
N VAL A 51 -15.51 8.72 -25.97
CA VAL A 51 -15.89 7.31 -25.85
C VAL A 51 -16.98 7.17 -24.78
N GLN A 52 -18.20 6.79 -25.14
CA GLN A 52 -19.35 6.78 -24.25
C GLN A 52 -19.80 5.36 -23.87
N SER A 53 -19.37 4.34 -24.62
CA SER A 53 -19.79 2.95 -24.39
C SER A 53 -18.65 1.94 -24.52
N PHE A 54 -18.82 0.77 -23.89
CA PHE A 54 -17.85 -0.32 -23.99
C PHE A 54 -17.79 -0.90 -25.41
N GLU A 55 -18.89 -0.81 -26.15
CA GLU A 55 -18.98 -1.20 -27.56
C GLU A 55 -18.09 -0.30 -28.42
N GLU A 56 -18.13 1.01 -28.24
CA GLU A 56 -17.21 1.95 -28.90
C GLU A 56 -15.75 1.64 -28.56
N LYS A 57 -15.46 1.36 -27.29
CA LYS A 57 -14.09 0.98 -26.87
C LYS A 57 -13.61 -0.29 -27.58
N GLN A 58 -14.46 -1.32 -27.70
CA GLN A 58 -14.11 -2.53 -28.47
C GLN A 58 -13.92 -2.23 -29.95
N TRP A 59 -14.74 -1.37 -30.52
CA TRP A 59 -14.61 -0.94 -31.91
C TRP A 59 -13.24 -0.28 -32.16
N PHE A 60 -12.85 0.69 -31.34
CA PHE A 60 -11.56 1.35 -31.46
C PHE A 60 -10.39 0.37 -31.29
N ARG A 61 -10.50 -0.60 -30.38
CA ARG A 61 -9.51 -1.68 -30.21
C ARG A 61 -9.34 -2.56 -31.45
N ALA A 62 -10.44 -2.86 -32.12
CA ALA A 62 -10.41 -3.71 -33.31
C ALA A 62 -9.94 -2.94 -34.56
N GLN A 63 -10.25 -1.64 -34.64
CA GLN A 63 -10.13 -0.86 -35.87
C GLN A 63 -8.98 0.14 -35.89
N CYS A 64 -8.28 0.36 -34.77
CA CYS A 64 -7.16 1.31 -34.70
C CYS A 64 -5.85 0.61 -34.35
N ARG A 65 -4.73 1.14 -34.86
CA ARG A 65 -3.36 0.80 -34.43
C ARG A 65 -2.90 1.72 -33.32
N ARG A 66 -3.29 3.01 -33.38
CA ARG A 66 -3.01 4.04 -32.37
C ARG A 66 -4.16 5.03 -32.30
N ILE A 67 -4.31 5.66 -31.15
CA ILE A 67 -5.33 6.68 -30.90
C ILE A 67 -4.67 7.87 -30.22
N VAL A 68 -5.12 9.07 -30.54
CA VAL A 68 -4.69 10.31 -29.89
C VAL A 68 -5.86 10.89 -29.12
N ILE A 69 -5.69 11.06 -27.82
CA ILE A 69 -6.68 11.65 -26.92
C ILE A 69 -6.28 13.08 -26.55
N ASP A 70 -7.25 13.96 -26.38
CA ASP A 70 -7.08 15.30 -25.83
C ASP A 70 -7.34 15.26 -24.33
N LEU A 71 -6.26 15.32 -23.56
CA LEU A 71 -6.31 15.24 -22.11
C LEU A 71 -7.13 16.38 -21.51
N ASN A 72 -7.15 17.58 -22.09
CA ASN A 72 -7.92 18.70 -21.55
C ASN A 72 -9.43 18.49 -21.73
N ARG A 73 -9.84 17.95 -22.88
CA ARG A 73 -11.25 17.60 -23.13
C ARG A 73 -11.71 16.36 -22.39
N CYS A 74 -10.83 15.41 -22.10
CA CYS A 74 -11.10 14.35 -21.15
C CYS A 74 -11.42 14.91 -19.74
N LEU A 75 -10.82 16.05 -19.35
CA LEU A 75 -10.92 16.64 -18.00
C LEU A 75 -12.21 17.46 -17.76
N HIS A 76 -13.00 17.78 -18.78
CA HIS A 76 -14.14 18.72 -18.70
C HIS A 76 -15.51 18.10 -18.32
N ARG A 77 -15.55 16.89 -17.74
CA ARG A 77 -16.80 16.32 -17.16
C ARG A 77 -17.21 16.91 -15.79
N ASN A 78 -16.41 17.83 -15.23
CA ASN A 78 -16.32 18.05 -13.78
C ASN A 78 -17.27 19.05 -13.10
N SER A 79 -18.24 19.71 -13.75
CA SER A 79 -19.07 20.69 -13.00
C SER A 79 -20.08 20.03 -12.05
N ASP A 80 -20.77 18.98 -12.50
CA ASP A 80 -21.85 18.36 -11.72
C ASP A 80 -21.33 17.29 -10.74
N GLU A 81 -20.19 16.68 -11.04
CA GLU A 81 -19.53 15.68 -10.19
C GLU A 81 -18.76 16.31 -9.02
N LEU A 82 -18.12 17.48 -9.24
CA LEU A 82 -17.51 18.28 -8.17
C LEU A 82 -18.57 18.74 -7.16
N ALA A 83 -19.77 19.12 -7.64
CA ALA A 83 -20.90 19.44 -6.79
C ALA A 83 -21.37 18.24 -5.95
N ARG A 84 -21.38 17.02 -6.52
CA ARG A 84 -21.69 15.79 -5.77
C ARG A 84 -20.62 15.46 -4.73
N ALA A 85 -19.34 15.50 -5.10
CA ALA A 85 -18.21 15.27 -4.19
C ALA A 85 -18.16 16.31 -3.04
N HIS A 86 -18.46 17.58 -3.35
CA HIS A 86 -18.61 18.63 -2.34
C HIS A 86 -19.85 18.44 -1.46
N SER A 87 -20.97 17.98 -2.01
CA SER A 87 -22.19 17.71 -1.25
C SER A 87 -22.06 16.50 -0.31
N ALA A 88 -21.18 15.55 -0.65
CA ALA A 88 -20.83 14.38 0.16
C ALA A 88 -19.73 14.67 1.21
N SER A 89 -19.25 15.93 1.31
CA SER A 89 -18.18 16.29 2.23
C SER A 89 -18.65 16.18 3.70
N ILE A 90 -18.19 15.11 4.35
CA ILE A 90 -18.42 14.88 5.77
C ILE A 90 -17.72 16.01 6.55
N LYS A 91 -18.49 16.79 7.31
CA LYS A 91 -17.93 17.78 8.24
C LYS A 91 -17.04 17.05 9.25
N MET A 92 -15.94 17.69 9.66
CA MET A 92 -15.06 17.13 10.68
C MET A 92 -15.87 16.79 11.94
N PRO A 93 -15.87 15.52 12.40
CA PRO A 93 -16.47 15.18 13.68
C PRO A 93 -15.75 15.91 14.82
N PRO A 94 -16.42 16.14 15.95
CA PRO A 94 -15.79 16.78 17.09
C PRO A 94 -14.56 15.99 17.54
N LEU A 95 -13.43 16.68 17.73
CA LEU A 95 -12.21 16.09 18.26
C LEU A 95 -12.21 16.19 19.79
N PRO A 96 -11.78 15.15 20.51
CA PRO A 96 -11.68 15.22 21.96
C PRO A 96 -10.56 16.18 22.37
N ALA A 97 -10.68 16.77 23.57
CA ALA A 97 -9.67 17.68 24.11
C ALA A 97 -8.28 17.03 24.29
N ARG A 98 -8.23 15.69 24.41
CA ARG A 98 -7.00 14.92 24.44
C ARG A 98 -7.11 13.64 23.62
N ILE A 99 -6.17 13.43 22.70
CA ILE A 99 -5.94 12.19 21.97
C ILE A 99 -4.64 11.56 22.47
N ASN A 100 -4.72 10.66 23.44
CA ASN A 100 -3.56 10.03 24.09
C ASN A 100 -3.65 8.49 24.06
N ALA A 101 -4.37 7.90 23.10
CA ALA A 101 -4.59 6.45 23.03
C ALA A 101 -3.27 5.64 23.01
N LEU A 102 -2.23 6.13 22.30
CA LEU A 102 -0.89 5.52 22.29
C LEU A 102 -0.18 5.54 23.65
N ARG A 103 -0.63 6.38 24.58
CA ARG A 103 -0.07 6.54 25.91
C ARG A 103 -0.68 5.58 26.93
N VAL A 104 -1.92 5.17 26.69
CA VAL A 104 -2.72 4.35 27.60
C VAL A 104 -2.62 2.87 27.25
N ALA A 105 -2.56 2.56 25.94
CA ALA A 105 -2.46 1.19 25.46
C ALA A 105 -1.07 0.57 25.72
N GLN A 106 -1.05 -0.73 26.05
CA GLN A 106 0.20 -1.48 26.27
C GLN A 106 0.52 -2.41 25.12
N MET A 107 1.81 -2.70 24.96
CA MET A 107 2.31 -3.64 23.97
C MET A 107 2.57 -4.99 24.63
N THR A 108 1.76 -6.00 24.30
CA THR A 108 1.95 -7.37 24.82
C THR A 108 2.67 -8.25 23.79
N PRO A 109 3.40 -9.31 24.21
CA PRO A 109 4.03 -10.23 23.28
C PRO A 109 3.07 -10.83 22.24
N ARG A 110 1.86 -11.21 22.68
CA ARG A 110 0.82 -11.74 21.78
C ARG A 110 0.28 -10.65 20.86
N GLY A 111 0.00 -9.45 21.39
CA GLY A 111 -0.46 -8.31 20.61
C GLY A 111 0.49 -7.93 19.48
N VAL A 112 1.81 -8.02 19.68
CA VAL A 112 2.79 -7.79 18.59
C VAL A 112 2.67 -8.85 17.49
N VAL A 113 2.47 -10.13 17.85
CA VAL A 113 2.33 -11.23 16.88
C VAL A 113 1.03 -11.10 16.08
N ASP A 114 -0.07 -10.73 16.73
CA ASP A 114 -1.37 -10.57 16.07
C ASP A 114 -1.41 -9.29 15.22
N ALA A 115 -0.84 -8.18 15.70
CA ALA A 115 -0.63 -6.97 14.90
C ALA A 115 0.20 -7.24 13.64
N TRP A 116 1.24 -8.08 13.75
CA TRP A 116 2.05 -8.49 12.60
C TRP A 116 1.22 -9.23 11.53
N ARG A 117 0.25 -10.04 11.94
CA ARG A 117 -0.66 -10.74 11.02
C ARG A 117 -1.51 -9.73 10.24
N VAL A 118 -2.13 -8.79 10.95
CA VAL A 118 -2.94 -7.72 10.35
C VAL A 118 -2.09 -6.86 9.41
N TYR A 119 -0.89 -6.47 9.84
CA TYR A 119 0.05 -5.72 9.02
C TYR A 119 0.45 -6.47 7.75
N ARG A 120 0.76 -7.77 7.85
CA ARG A 120 1.13 -8.59 6.69
C ARG A 120 -0.03 -8.75 5.70
N GLU A 121 -1.24 -8.98 6.19
CA GLU A 121 -2.45 -9.05 5.36
C GLU A 121 -2.71 -7.73 4.64
N THR A 122 -2.65 -6.61 5.37
CA THR A 122 -2.84 -5.26 4.81
C THR A 122 -1.73 -4.91 3.81
N SER A 123 -0.48 -5.30 4.09
CA SER A 123 0.66 -5.09 3.19
C SER A 123 0.49 -5.82 1.86
N LEU A 124 0.02 -7.06 1.89
CA LEU A 124 -0.26 -7.85 0.69
C LEU A 124 -1.41 -7.27 -0.12
N LEU A 125 -2.42 -6.72 0.54
CA LEU A 125 -3.48 -5.98 -0.14
C LEU A 125 -2.94 -4.72 -0.82
N ALA A 126 -2.18 -3.87 -0.11
CA ALA A 126 -1.60 -2.65 -0.66
C ALA A 126 -0.75 -2.93 -1.92
N GLN A 127 0.04 -4.01 -1.87
CA GLN A 127 0.81 -4.52 -3.00
C GLN A 127 -0.07 -4.89 -4.19
N SER A 128 -1.13 -5.65 -3.96
CA SER A 128 -2.03 -6.10 -5.02
C SER A 128 -2.86 -4.98 -5.62
N LEU A 129 -3.32 -4.02 -4.79
CA LEU A 129 -4.04 -2.84 -5.26
C LEU A 129 -3.21 -2.05 -6.27
N MET A 130 -1.94 -1.81 -5.96
CA MET A 130 -1.03 -1.14 -6.88
C MET A 130 -0.88 -1.87 -8.22
N LEU A 131 -0.74 -3.20 -8.19
CA LEU A 131 -0.55 -3.98 -9.40
C LEU A 131 -1.81 -4.11 -10.26
N SER A 132 -2.94 -4.45 -9.63
CA SER A 132 -4.23 -4.56 -10.31
C SER A 132 -4.65 -3.20 -10.89
N PHE A 133 -4.45 -2.12 -10.14
CA PHE A 133 -4.80 -0.78 -10.60
C PHE A 133 -3.87 -0.29 -11.72
N HIS A 134 -2.58 -0.60 -11.64
CA HIS A 134 -1.62 -0.28 -12.71
C HIS A 134 -2.02 -0.97 -14.03
N ARG A 135 -2.30 -2.28 -13.97
CA ARG A 135 -2.57 -3.10 -15.15
C ARG A 135 -3.98 -2.87 -15.70
N HIS A 136 -4.99 -2.84 -14.85
CA HIS A 136 -6.40 -2.89 -15.25
C HIS A 136 -7.22 -1.67 -14.85
N GLY A 137 -6.70 -0.80 -13.97
CA GLY A 137 -7.50 0.26 -13.36
C GLY A 137 -8.62 -0.27 -12.45
N ARG A 138 -8.55 -1.55 -12.09
CA ARG A 138 -9.55 -2.23 -11.27
C ARG A 138 -9.04 -2.43 -9.85
N VAL A 139 -9.98 -2.45 -8.91
CA VAL A 139 -9.76 -2.71 -7.49
C VAL A 139 -10.72 -3.82 -7.07
N ASP A 140 -10.22 -4.82 -6.33
CA ASP A 140 -11.06 -5.75 -5.57
C ASP A 140 -11.66 -4.99 -4.37
N VAL A 141 -12.77 -4.31 -4.59
CA VAL A 141 -13.41 -3.43 -3.60
C VAL A 141 -13.90 -4.23 -2.39
N GLU A 142 -14.50 -5.40 -2.61
CA GLU A 142 -15.01 -6.24 -1.54
C GLU A 142 -13.87 -6.78 -0.67
N GLY A 143 -12.82 -7.34 -1.29
CA GLY A 143 -11.64 -7.80 -0.56
C GLY A 143 -10.91 -6.67 0.16
N THR A 144 -10.88 -5.48 -0.43
CA THR A 144 -10.31 -4.29 0.22
C THR A 144 -11.10 -3.89 1.45
N ARG A 145 -12.43 -3.81 1.36
CA ARG A 145 -13.31 -3.48 2.49
C ARG A 145 -13.16 -4.45 3.66
N ASP A 146 -13.00 -5.73 3.40
CA ASP A 146 -12.81 -6.73 4.46
C ASP A 146 -11.51 -6.54 5.23
N VAL A 147 -10.39 -6.35 4.54
CA VAL A 147 -9.10 -6.08 5.17
C VAL A 147 -9.12 -4.74 5.90
N VAL A 148 -9.74 -3.71 5.32
CA VAL A 148 -9.95 -2.40 5.97
C VAL A 148 -10.77 -2.54 7.25
N LYS A 149 -11.85 -3.35 7.24
CA LYS A 149 -12.68 -3.63 8.41
C LYS A 149 -11.89 -4.37 9.50
N GLN A 150 -11.04 -5.31 9.11
CA GLN A 150 -10.14 -6.02 10.02
C GLN A 150 -9.09 -5.07 10.62
N LEU A 151 -8.46 -4.22 9.80
CA LEU A 151 -7.51 -3.20 10.26
C LEU A 151 -8.17 -2.22 11.23
N ALA A 152 -9.36 -1.71 10.91
CA ALA A 152 -10.11 -0.80 11.77
C ALA A 152 -10.48 -1.45 13.11
N GLY A 153 -10.94 -2.71 13.10
CA GLY A 153 -11.22 -3.45 14.34
C GLY A 153 -9.95 -3.74 15.16
N ALA A 154 -8.83 -4.00 14.48
CA ALA A 154 -7.54 -4.23 15.14
C ALA A 154 -7.00 -2.99 15.88
N MET A 155 -7.48 -1.78 15.57
CA MET A 155 -7.08 -0.58 16.32
C MET A 155 -7.50 -0.63 17.78
N GLU A 156 -8.63 -1.27 18.12
CA GLU A 156 -9.11 -1.35 19.50
C GLU A 156 -8.14 -2.12 20.40
N GLU A 157 -7.52 -3.19 19.89
CA GLU A 157 -6.66 -4.08 20.68
C GLU A 157 -5.16 -3.87 20.40
N TYR A 158 -4.80 -3.44 19.19
CA TYR A 158 -3.44 -3.50 18.66
C TYR A 158 -2.91 -2.17 18.14
N LEU A 159 -3.50 -1.03 18.53
CA LEU A 159 -3.07 0.31 18.10
C LEU A 159 -1.56 0.54 18.25
N VAL A 160 -1.02 0.30 19.45
CA VAL A 160 0.40 0.53 19.78
C VAL A 160 1.36 -0.33 18.93
N PRO A 161 1.19 -1.66 18.84
CA PRO A 161 2.03 -2.46 17.95
C PRO A 161 1.80 -2.16 16.46
N LEU A 162 0.61 -1.75 16.02
CA LEU A 162 0.39 -1.32 14.64
C LEU A 162 1.14 -0.02 14.30
N VAL A 163 1.12 0.97 15.20
CA VAL A 163 1.93 2.20 15.02
C VAL A 163 3.42 1.88 15.02
N TRP A 164 3.91 1.00 15.90
CA TRP A 164 5.29 0.50 15.86
C TRP A 164 5.66 -0.08 14.48
N LEU A 165 4.75 -0.85 13.85
CA LEU A 165 5.01 -1.49 12.56
C LEU A 165 5.15 -0.50 11.40
N THR A 166 4.64 0.73 11.54
CA THR A 166 4.80 1.79 10.52
C THR A 166 6.25 2.26 10.38
N HIS A 167 7.10 1.99 11.38
CA HIS A 167 8.55 2.25 11.31
C HIS A 167 9.31 1.22 10.46
N ILE A 168 8.64 0.18 9.92
CA ILE A 168 9.23 -0.72 8.93
C ILE A 168 9.24 -0.04 7.56
N LYS A 169 10.29 0.73 7.32
CA LYS A 169 10.48 1.55 6.11
C LYS A 169 11.67 1.04 5.31
N GLU A 170 11.44 0.02 4.50
CA GLU A 170 12.47 -0.53 3.63
C GLU A 170 12.44 0.23 2.31
N LYS A 171 13.58 0.81 1.94
CA LYS A 171 13.73 1.58 0.69
C LYS A 171 13.15 0.84 -0.51
N SER A 172 13.29 -0.49 -0.52
CA SER A 172 12.88 -1.32 -1.64
C SER A 172 11.42 -1.73 -1.72
N ARG A 173 10.62 -1.17 -0.81
CA ARG A 173 9.21 -1.51 -0.62
C ARG A 173 8.40 -0.24 -0.43
N TYR A 174 9.03 0.92 -0.62
CA TYR A 174 8.51 2.23 -0.25
C TYR A 174 7.13 2.46 -0.84
N THR A 175 6.92 2.21 -2.13
CA THR A 175 5.68 2.60 -2.81
C THR A 175 4.42 1.98 -2.18
N TYR A 176 4.48 0.72 -1.72
CA TYR A 176 3.32 0.09 -1.05
C TYR A 176 3.38 0.20 0.48
N GLN A 177 4.58 0.27 1.07
CA GLN A 177 4.73 0.53 2.50
C GLN A 177 4.21 1.92 2.87
N HIS A 178 4.35 2.89 1.96
CA HIS A 178 3.84 4.24 2.13
C HIS A 178 2.31 4.24 2.26
N GLY A 179 1.58 3.66 1.30
CA GLY A 179 0.12 3.51 1.41
C GLY A 179 -0.32 2.71 2.64
N LEU A 180 0.39 1.63 2.97
CA LEU A 180 0.15 0.84 4.18
C LEU A 180 0.31 1.68 5.47
N ASN A 181 1.40 2.43 5.58
CA ASN A 181 1.70 3.27 6.74
C ASN A 181 0.65 4.38 6.89
N VAL A 182 0.31 5.05 5.78
CA VAL A 182 -0.74 6.07 5.77
C VAL A 182 -2.08 5.48 6.20
N ALA A 183 -2.44 4.28 5.71
CA ALA A 183 -3.66 3.58 6.12
C ALA A 183 -3.69 3.25 7.63
N ILE A 184 -2.58 2.73 8.17
CA ILE A 184 -2.47 2.40 9.59
C ILE A 184 -2.56 3.66 10.46
N LEU A 185 -1.81 4.71 10.12
CA LEU A 185 -1.80 5.96 10.87
C LEU A 185 -3.15 6.68 10.78
N ALA A 186 -3.81 6.67 9.62
CA ALA A 186 -5.11 7.30 9.42
C ALA A 186 -6.21 6.59 10.23
N ALA A 187 -6.26 5.25 10.18
CA ALA A 187 -7.20 4.50 11.01
C ALA A 187 -6.87 4.60 12.50
N GLY A 188 -5.59 4.57 12.89
CA GLY A 188 -5.17 4.74 14.28
C GLY A 188 -5.54 6.10 14.85
N PHE A 189 -5.32 7.18 14.08
CA PHE A 189 -5.73 8.52 14.45
C PHE A 189 -7.26 8.63 14.54
N ALA A 190 -8.00 8.21 13.52
CA ALA A 190 -9.45 8.27 13.49
C ALA A 190 -10.08 7.50 14.67
N HIS A 191 -9.55 6.30 14.98
CA HIS A 191 -9.97 5.52 16.13
C HIS A 191 -9.69 6.25 17.45
N ALA A 192 -8.47 6.78 17.62
CA ALA A 192 -8.09 7.52 18.82
C ALA A 192 -8.86 8.85 18.99
N ALA A 193 -9.31 9.45 17.88
CA ALA A 193 -10.17 10.62 17.86
C ALA A 193 -11.64 10.31 18.18
N GLY A 194 -12.01 9.03 18.37
CA GLY A 194 -13.37 8.61 18.67
C GLY A 194 -14.33 8.74 17.48
N TRP A 195 -13.81 8.74 16.25
CA TRP A 195 -14.65 8.75 15.06
C TRP A 195 -15.41 7.43 14.92
N ASP A 196 -16.58 7.49 14.27
CA ASP A 196 -17.37 6.29 14.06
C ASP A 196 -16.62 5.26 13.21
N ARG A 197 -17.05 4.01 13.34
CA ARG A 197 -16.38 2.87 12.72
C ARG A 197 -16.35 2.95 11.19
N ALA A 198 -17.35 3.58 10.56
CA ALA A 198 -17.38 3.72 9.10
C ALA A 198 -16.35 4.75 8.64
N LEU A 199 -16.19 5.86 9.38
CA LEU A 199 -15.20 6.88 9.06
C LEU A 199 -13.76 6.38 9.32
N VAL A 200 -13.54 5.58 10.36
CA VAL A 200 -12.25 4.89 10.58
C VAL A 200 -11.91 3.97 9.39
N GLN A 201 -12.89 3.21 8.89
CA GLN A 201 -12.71 2.36 7.71
C GLN A 201 -12.41 3.20 6.46
N ASN A 202 -13.16 4.28 6.23
CA ASN A 202 -12.91 5.16 5.08
C ASN A 202 -11.54 5.85 5.15
N ALA A 203 -11.04 6.18 6.35
CA ALA A 203 -9.69 6.71 6.54
C ALA A 203 -8.61 5.67 6.18
N ALA A 204 -8.74 4.42 6.65
CA ALA A 204 -7.86 3.32 6.26
C ALA A 204 -7.90 3.06 4.75
N PHE A 205 -9.10 2.99 4.16
CA PHE A 205 -9.26 2.75 2.73
C PHE A 205 -8.60 3.87 1.93
N SER A 206 -8.88 5.14 2.27
CA SER A 206 -8.26 6.29 1.60
C SER A 206 -6.73 6.22 1.66
N GLY A 207 -6.14 5.86 2.80
CA GLY A 207 -4.69 5.68 2.92
C GLY A 207 -4.11 4.56 2.03
N LEU A 208 -4.87 3.49 1.75
CA LEU A 208 -4.43 2.44 0.83
C LEU A 208 -4.46 2.87 -0.64
N VAL A 209 -5.38 3.76 -1.02
CA VAL A 209 -5.66 4.05 -2.43
C VAL A 209 -5.31 5.45 -2.92
N PHE A 210 -4.97 6.39 -2.02
CA PHE A 210 -4.81 7.81 -2.38
C PHE A 210 -3.80 8.05 -3.52
N ASP A 211 -2.78 7.21 -3.59
CA ASP A 211 -1.66 7.40 -4.49
C ASP A 211 -1.65 6.47 -5.71
N LEU A 212 -2.71 5.66 -5.87
CA LEU A 212 -2.80 4.70 -6.99
C LEU A 212 -2.76 5.38 -8.36
N GLY A 213 -3.17 6.66 -8.43
CA GLY A 213 -3.06 7.46 -9.66
C GLY A 213 -1.63 7.62 -10.17
N LYS A 214 -0.59 7.51 -9.32
CA LYS A 214 0.82 7.60 -9.76
C LYS A 214 1.20 6.48 -10.73
N THR A 215 0.47 5.37 -10.72
CA THR A 215 0.63 4.27 -11.69
C THR A 215 0.34 4.71 -13.13
N ARG A 216 -0.29 5.87 -13.35
CA ARG A 216 -0.60 6.47 -14.66
C ARG A 216 0.36 7.55 -15.13
N LEU A 217 1.30 7.98 -14.28
CA LEU A 217 2.26 9.04 -14.63
C LEU A 217 3.32 8.57 -15.64
N SER A 218 4.23 9.43 -16.09
CA SER A 218 5.32 9.03 -17.00
C SER A 218 6.48 8.52 -16.18
N LEU A 219 7.03 7.34 -16.51
CA LEU A 219 8.22 6.82 -15.82
C LEU A 219 9.44 7.71 -16.02
N LYS A 220 9.55 8.37 -17.17
CA LYS A 220 10.64 9.32 -17.44
C LYS A 220 10.62 10.46 -16.42
N VAL A 221 9.44 10.98 -16.14
CA VAL A 221 9.22 12.04 -15.15
C VAL A 221 9.44 11.52 -13.72
N MET A 222 8.84 10.37 -13.38
CA MET A 222 8.95 9.79 -12.03
C MET A 222 10.36 9.34 -11.64
N ARG A 223 11.25 9.10 -12.60
CA ARG A 223 12.64 8.69 -12.37
C ARG A 223 13.65 9.82 -12.53
N LYS A 224 13.20 11.03 -12.88
CA LYS A 224 14.12 12.16 -13.08
C LYS A 224 14.82 12.48 -11.76
N THR A 225 16.14 12.51 -11.79
CA THR A 225 16.98 12.78 -10.60
C THR A 225 17.25 14.26 -10.35
N GLY A 226 16.97 15.11 -11.33
CA GLY A 226 17.03 16.58 -11.23
C GLY A 226 15.65 17.19 -11.04
N GLU A 227 15.62 18.53 -10.95
CA GLU A 227 14.36 19.28 -10.81
C GLU A 227 13.41 19.01 -11.98
N LEU A 228 12.13 18.88 -11.65
CA LEU A 228 11.06 18.79 -12.64
C LEU A 228 10.84 20.20 -13.23
N ASP A 229 10.67 20.29 -14.54
CA ASP A 229 10.18 21.54 -15.13
C ASP A 229 8.67 21.72 -14.86
N ASP A 230 8.12 22.88 -15.19
CA ASP A 230 6.70 23.20 -14.93
C ASP A 230 5.73 22.19 -15.56
N ARG A 231 6.06 21.66 -16.75
CA ARG A 231 5.20 20.70 -17.46
C ARG A 231 5.27 19.32 -16.83
N GLU A 232 6.48 18.90 -16.45
CA GLU A 232 6.70 17.65 -15.73
C GLU A 232 6.05 17.69 -14.35
N TYR A 233 6.11 18.84 -13.67
CA TYR A 233 5.44 19.04 -12.39
C TYR A 233 3.91 19.00 -12.54
N GLU A 234 3.37 19.68 -13.55
CA GLU A 234 1.94 19.63 -13.85
C GLU A 234 1.49 18.21 -14.22
N HIS A 235 2.32 17.45 -14.93
CA HIS A 235 2.06 16.03 -15.19
C HIS A 235 1.97 15.22 -13.90
N VAL A 236 2.90 15.42 -12.95
CA VAL A 236 2.85 14.73 -11.66
C VAL A 236 1.57 15.07 -10.90
N ARG A 237 1.11 16.32 -10.92
CA ARG A 237 -0.14 16.74 -10.25
C ARG A 237 -1.38 16.01 -10.76
N GLN A 238 -1.39 15.53 -12.00
CA GLN A 238 -2.52 14.81 -12.57
C GLN A 238 -2.83 13.48 -11.86
N HIS A 239 -1.91 12.92 -11.07
CA HIS A 239 -2.15 11.64 -10.39
C HIS A 239 -3.38 11.66 -9.47
N ALA A 240 -3.67 12.80 -8.83
CA ALA A 240 -4.85 12.91 -7.98
C ALA A 240 -6.14 12.77 -8.80
N ARG A 241 -6.18 13.35 -10.01
CA ARG A 241 -7.29 13.20 -10.96
C ARG A 241 -7.38 11.78 -11.51
N PHE A 242 -6.27 11.22 -11.99
CA PHE A 242 -6.24 9.85 -12.50
C PHE A 242 -6.67 8.81 -11.46
N GLY A 243 -6.25 9.00 -10.20
CA GLY A 243 -6.65 8.14 -9.09
C GLY A 243 -8.16 8.16 -8.89
N HIS A 244 -8.75 9.36 -8.80
CA HIS A 244 -10.20 9.56 -8.67
C HIS A 244 -10.98 8.94 -9.83
N GLU A 245 -10.65 9.32 -11.08
CA GLU A 245 -11.36 8.90 -12.29
C GLU A 245 -11.42 7.38 -12.45
N LEU A 246 -10.35 6.68 -12.10
CA LEU A 246 -10.31 5.22 -12.17
C LEU A 246 -11.04 4.59 -10.99
N LEU A 247 -10.94 5.15 -9.78
CA LEU A 247 -11.63 4.62 -8.61
C LEU A 247 -13.15 4.70 -8.76
N ILE A 248 -13.71 5.78 -9.29
CA ILE A 248 -15.17 5.91 -9.47
C ILE A 248 -15.75 4.93 -10.50
N GLN A 249 -14.92 4.34 -11.36
CA GLN A 249 -15.33 3.28 -12.28
C GLN A 249 -15.46 1.90 -11.60
N ASN A 250 -15.00 1.77 -10.36
CA ASN A 250 -15.08 0.54 -9.58
C ASN A 250 -16.33 0.57 -8.69
N GLU A 251 -17.28 -0.32 -8.97
CA GLU A 251 -18.52 -0.43 -8.21
C GLU A 251 -18.24 -0.67 -6.72
N GLY A 252 -18.91 0.09 -5.85
CA GLY A 252 -18.76 -0.01 -4.40
C GLY A 252 -17.59 0.78 -3.81
N ILE A 253 -16.83 1.57 -4.57
CA ILE A 253 -15.93 2.54 -3.92
C ILE A 253 -16.79 3.61 -3.20
N PRO A 254 -16.55 3.90 -1.90
CA PRO A 254 -17.26 4.98 -1.23
C PRO A 254 -16.89 6.35 -1.80
N ASP A 255 -17.87 7.22 -2.05
CA ASP A 255 -17.64 8.58 -2.57
C ASP A 255 -16.65 9.38 -1.72
N ALA A 256 -16.72 9.23 -0.39
CA ALA A 256 -15.79 9.89 0.54
C ALA A 256 -14.33 9.45 0.32
N VAL A 257 -14.09 8.20 -0.07
CA VAL A 257 -12.76 7.67 -0.38
C VAL A 257 -12.27 8.20 -1.72
N ALA A 258 -13.12 8.21 -2.75
CA ALA A 258 -12.78 8.80 -4.05
C ALA A 258 -12.46 10.31 -3.90
N ALA A 259 -13.30 11.06 -3.19
CA ALA A 259 -13.08 12.48 -2.92
C ALA A 259 -11.77 12.74 -2.15
N ALA A 260 -11.42 11.86 -1.21
CA ALA A 260 -10.13 11.91 -0.53
C ALA A 260 -8.96 11.75 -1.51
N VAL A 261 -9.02 10.77 -2.41
CA VAL A 261 -8.00 10.55 -3.44
C VAL A 261 -7.87 11.75 -4.38
N ARG A 262 -8.95 12.40 -4.76
CA ARG A 262 -8.88 13.60 -5.60
C ARG A 262 -8.21 14.78 -4.91
N SER A 263 -8.48 14.95 -3.61
CA SER A 263 -8.23 16.21 -2.91
C SER A 263 -7.12 16.15 -1.87
N HIS A 264 -6.40 15.02 -1.74
CA HIS A 264 -5.37 14.85 -0.69
C HIS A 264 -4.16 15.79 -0.82
N HIS A 265 -3.99 16.46 -1.96
CA HIS A 265 -3.00 17.53 -2.16
C HIS A 265 -3.59 18.95 -2.14
N GLU A 266 -4.87 19.08 -1.81
CA GLU A 266 -5.46 20.37 -1.48
C GLU A 266 -4.89 20.92 -0.16
N ARG A 267 -4.85 22.24 -0.05
CA ARG A 267 -4.18 22.93 1.06
C ARG A 267 -5.15 23.81 1.81
N ALA A 268 -4.95 23.96 3.11
CA ALA A 268 -5.79 24.85 3.92
C ALA A 268 -5.80 26.31 3.38
N ASP A 269 -4.68 26.77 2.83
CA ASP A 269 -4.49 28.08 2.21
C ASP A 269 -4.97 28.21 0.75
N GLY A 270 -5.53 27.15 0.16
CA GLY A 270 -6.03 27.16 -1.22
C GLY A 270 -4.97 27.11 -2.31
N LYS A 271 -3.68 26.98 -1.96
CA LYS A 271 -2.58 26.86 -2.94
C LYS A 271 -2.35 25.41 -3.41
N GLY A 272 -3.28 24.53 -3.06
CA GLY A 272 -3.25 23.11 -3.39
C GLY A 272 -3.72 22.83 -4.82
N TYR A 273 -3.91 21.56 -5.13
CA TYR A 273 -4.39 21.08 -6.42
C TYR A 273 -5.20 19.79 -6.20
N PRO A 274 -6.07 19.38 -7.15
CA PRO A 274 -6.28 19.92 -8.49
C PRO A 274 -7.32 21.05 -8.63
N ASP A 275 -8.09 21.33 -7.59
CA ASP A 275 -9.27 22.19 -7.62
C ASP A 275 -9.12 23.46 -6.77
N THR A 276 -7.99 23.62 -6.05
CA THR A 276 -7.63 24.81 -5.24
C THR A 276 -8.61 25.08 -4.09
N LEU A 277 -9.14 24.02 -3.50
CA LEU A 277 -10.07 24.06 -2.38
C LEU A 277 -9.39 24.62 -1.12
N GLN A 278 -10.14 25.34 -0.29
CA GLN A 278 -9.60 26.01 0.89
C GLN A 278 -10.29 25.56 2.19
N GLY A 279 -9.50 25.41 3.25
CA GLY A 279 -9.99 25.07 4.60
C GLY A 279 -11.02 23.95 4.61
N ASN A 280 -12.25 24.27 5.02
CA ASN A 280 -13.35 23.31 5.16
C ASN A 280 -14.00 22.87 3.83
N GLN A 281 -13.64 23.49 2.70
CA GLN A 281 -14.04 22.99 1.39
C GLN A 281 -13.32 21.68 1.06
N VAL A 282 -12.10 21.49 1.61
CA VAL A 282 -11.36 20.23 1.46
C VAL A 282 -12.04 19.14 2.30
N PRO A 283 -12.42 18.00 1.71
CA PRO A 283 -13.01 16.88 2.44
C PRO A 283 -12.16 16.47 3.65
N ILE A 284 -12.79 16.11 4.77
CA ILE A 284 -12.05 15.79 6.01
C ILE A 284 -11.04 14.66 5.81
N LEU A 285 -11.41 13.62 5.07
CA LEU A 285 -10.50 12.51 4.77
C LEU A 285 -9.31 12.98 3.91
N ALA A 286 -9.51 13.87 2.93
CA ALA A 286 -8.41 14.46 2.17
C ALA A 286 -7.44 15.24 3.06
N ARG A 287 -7.96 16.08 3.98
CA ARG A 287 -7.12 16.82 4.93
C ARG A 287 -6.30 15.91 5.83
N LEU A 288 -6.92 14.84 6.34
CA LEU A 288 -6.25 13.84 7.17
C LEU A 288 -5.17 13.09 6.37
N ILE A 289 -5.50 12.60 5.18
CA ILE A 289 -4.57 11.84 4.34
C ILE A 289 -3.41 12.73 3.89
N GLY A 290 -3.64 13.96 3.44
CA GLY A 290 -2.56 14.88 3.05
C GLY A 290 -1.60 15.21 4.21
N LEU A 291 -2.12 15.34 5.44
CA LEU A 291 -1.30 15.51 6.64
C LEU A 291 -0.42 14.29 6.93
N ILE A 292 -1.01 13.09 6.89
CA ILE A 292 -0.33 11.84 7.21
C ILE A 292 0.64 11.42 6.09
N ASP A 293 0.28 11.64 4.83
CA ASP A 293 1.16 11.48 3.66
C ASP A 293 2.44 12.30 3.85
N ALA A 294 2.30 13.60 4.15
CA ALA A 294 3.44 14.47 4.41
C ALA A 294 4.30 13.95 5.58
N TYR A 295 3.69 13.53 6.68
CA TYR A 295 4.40 12.97 7.83
C TYR A 295 5.20 11.71 7.45
N ASP A 296 4.58 10.75 6.78
CA ASP A 296 5.21 9.49 6.40
C ASP A 296 6.30 9.72 5.34
N ALA A 297 6.07 10.60 4.36
CA ALA A 297 7.06 10.97 3.35
C ALA A 297 8.29 11.68 3.94
N ILE A 298 8.11 12.56 4.94
CA ILE A 298 9.23 13.24 5.63
C ILE A 298 10.09 12.23 6.43
N THR A 299 9.44 11.24 7.05
CA THR A 299 10.10 10.24 7.90
C THR A 299 10.61 9.02 7.13
N SER A 300 10.51 9.02 5.80
CA SER A 300 10.93 7.89 4.94
C SER A 300 12.13 8.24 4.06
N GLU A 301 13.01 7.27 3.85
CA GLU A 301 14.11 7.37 2.89
C GLU A 301 13.56 7.26 1.46
N ARG A 302 13.80 8.28 0.64
CA ARG A 302 13.29 8.39 -0.74
C ARG A 302 14.45 8.58 -1.71
N LEU A 303 14.20 8.35 -3.01
CA LEU A 303 15.22 8.43 -4.06
C LEU A 303 16.00 9.76 -4.07
N HIS A 304 15.35 10.86 -3.65
CA HIS A 304 15.91 12.22 -3.69
C HIS A 304 15.96 12.90 -2.30
N ALA A 305 15.62 12.20 -1.22
CA ALA A 305 15.55 12.81 0.11
C ALA A 305 15.80 11.78 1.21
N SER A 306 16.73 12.09 2.11
CA SER A 306 16.97 11.28 3.30
C SER A 306 15.85 11.43 4.32
N ALA A 307 15.59 10.35 5.06
CA ALA A 307 14.61 10.35 6.15
C ALA A 307 14.97 11.39 7.22
N ARG A 308 13.96 12.13 7.71
CA ARG A 308 14.09 13.00 8.88
C ARG A 308 13.53 12.32 10.12
N SER A 309 13.95 12.78 11.29
CA SER A 309 13.43 12.23 12.55
C SER A 309 11.97 12.59 12.78
N HIS A 310 11.28 11.79 13.60
CA HIS A 310 9.90 12.04 14.00
C HIS A 310 9.67 13.48 14.52
N GLN A 311 10.58 13.99 15.37
CA GLN A 311 10.49 15.35 15.90
C GLN A 311 10.66 16.42 14.82
N GLN A 312 11.58 16.21 13.88
CA GLN A 312 11.76 17.12 12.74
C GLN A 312 10.51 17.14 11.85
N ALA A 313 9.88 15.98 11.63
CA ALA A 313 8.64 15.86 10.88
C ALA A 313 7.51 16.65 11.56
N LEU A 314 7.26 16.43 12.85
CA LEU A 314 6.27 17.20 13.60
C LEU A 314 6.57 18.70 13.58
N GLY A 315 7.84 19.11 13.69
CA GLY A 315 8.24 20.52 13.61
C GLY A 315 7.98 21.16 12.23
N ILE A 316 7.99 20.38 11.15
CA ILE A 316 7.59 20.86 9.81
C ILE A 316 6.08 21.01 9.73
N LEU A 317 5.32 19.98 10.14
CA LEU A 317 3.86 20.02 10.15
C LEU A 317 3.34 21.19 11.00
N TRP A 318 3.95 21.41 12.17
CA TRP A 318 3.60 22.51 13.07
C TRP A 318 3.84 23.89 12.46
N ARG A 319 4.89 24.06 11.64
CA ARG A 319 5.16 25.32 10.93
C ARG A 319 4.21 25.56 9.77
N GLU A 320 3.69 24.49 9.17
CA GLU A 320 2.76 24.54 8.04
C GLU A 320 1.27 24.44 8.46
N ARG A 321 0.99 24.43 9.77
CA ARG A 321 -0.37 24.56 10.32
C ARG A 321 -0.98 25.91 9.91
N ASP A 322 -2.26 25.94 9.59
CA ASP A 322 -2.98 27.10 9.02
C ASP A 322 -2.45 27.57 7.64
N ARG A 323 -1.54 26.82 7.00
CA ARG A 323 -1.01 27.09 5.66
C ARG A 323 -1.27 25.91 4.75
N GLN A 324 -0.42 24.90 4.82
CA GLN A 324 -0.62 23.66 4.07
C GLN A 324 -1.70 22.80 4.71
N PHE A 325 -1.68 22.70 6.05
CA PHE A 325 -2.48 21.74 6.79
C PHE A 325 -3.49 22.41 7.70
N ASP A 326 -4.62 21.73 7.92
CA ASP A 326 -5.62 22.11 8.91
C ASP A 326 -5.01 22.12 10.32
N LYS A 327 -5.17 23.24 11.03
CA LYS A 327 -4.60 23.45 12.35
C LYS A 327 -5.08 22.43 13.38
N GLN A 328 -6.38 22.17 13.43
CA GLN A 328 -6.94 21.26 14.44
C GLN A 328 -6.40 19.86 14.23
N LEU A 329 -6.29 19.41 12.97
CA LEU A 329 -5.69 18.13 12.66
C LEU A 329 -4.19 18.07 12.99
N VAL A 330 -3.40 19.11 12.69
CA VAL A 330 -1.97 19.13 13.06
C VAL A 330 -1.79 19.02 14.57
N GLU A 331 -2.55 19.80 15.35
CA GLU A 331 -2.48 19.81 16.81
C GLU A 331 -2.88 18.46 17.40
N SER A 332 -4.02 17.90 16.95
CA SER A 332 -4.53 16.60 17.39
C SER A 332 -3.63 15.43 16.96
N PHE A 333 -3.10 15.45 15.74
CA PHE A 333 -2.19 14.41 15.25
C PHE A 333 -0.84 14.44 15.99
N SER A 334 -0.33 15.63 16.29
CA SER A 334 0.86 15.80 17.14
C SER A 334 0.62 15.28 18.56
N GLN A 335 -0.58 15.48 19.11
CA GLN A 335 -0.95 14.94 20.42
C GLN A 335 -1.04 13.40 20.42
N PHE A 336 -1.66 12.86 19.36
CA PHE A 336 -1.81 11.41 19.13
C PHE A 336 -0.46 10.70 19.15
N LEU A 337 0.51 11.15 18.34
CA LEU A 337 1.85 10.56 18.28
C LEU A 337 2.71 10.88 19.51
N GLY A 338 2.53 12.08 20.09
CA GLY A 338 3.41 12.58 21.14
C GLY A 338 4.80 12.92 20.61
N TRP A 339 5.79 13.08 21.51
CA TRP A 339 7.16 13.45 21.12
C TRP A 339 8.03 12.25 20.73
N ALA A 340 7.58 11.04 21.07
CA ALA A 340 8.26 9.77 20.85
C ALA A 340 7.23 8.62 20.87
N PRO A 341 6.54 8.36 19.76
CA PRO A 341 5.66 7.21 19.61
C PRO A 341 6.44 5.87 19.66
N PRO A 342 5.74 4.74 19.91
CA PRO A 342 6.33 3.41 19.79
C PRO A 342 7.04 3.20 18.44
N GLY A 343 8.28 2.71 18.48
CA GLY A 343 9.15 2.54 17.31
C GLY A 343 10.19 3.65 17.14
N THR A 344 10.04 4.79 17.84
CA THR A 344 11.00 5.91 17.77
C THR A 344 12.39 5.50 18.23
N LEU A 345 13.40 5.72 17.38
CA LEU A 345 14.81 5.53 17.70
C LEU A 345 15.37 6.78 18.39
N VAL A 346 16.12 6.58 19.47
CA VAL A 346 16.76 7.67 20.21
C VAL A 346 18.22 7.36 20.51
N ARG A 347 19.04 8.41 20.56
CA ARG A 347 20.38 8.39 21.15
C ARG A 347 20.32 9.02 22.53
N LEU A 348 20.86 8.33 23.52
CA LEU A 348 20.99 8.82 24.88
C LEU A 348 22.26 9.66 25.04
N VAL A 349 22.33 10.51 26.06
CA VAL A 349 23.49 11.38 26.34
C VAL A 349 24.79 10.60 26.52
N ASN A 350 24.71 9.38 27.05
CA ASN A 350 25.87 8.51 27.20
C ASN A 350 26.31 7.82 25.88
N GLY A 351 25.66 8.13 24.76
CA GLY A 351 25.93 7.56 23.43
C GLY A 351 25.15 6.28 23.11
N ASP A 352 24.49 5.66 24.09
CA ASP A 352 23.71 4.45 23.88
C ASP A 352 22.52 4.71 22.93
N LEU A 353 22.23 3.73 22.09
CA LEU A 353 21.02 3.72 21.27
C LEU A 353 19.88 3.05 22.03
N ALA A 354 18.66 3.54 21.85
CA ALA A 354 17.46 2.91 22.39
C ALA A 354 16.28 3.05 21.42
N VAL A 355 15.27 2.18 21.58
CA VAL A 355 14.02 2.23 20.82
C VAL A 355 12.83 2.29 21.78
N VAL A 356 11.91 3.21 21.53
CA VAL A 356 10.71 3.41 22.36
C VAL A 356 9.72 2.28 22.12
N VAL A 357 9.32 1.58 23.18
CA VAL A 357 8.46 0.39 23.06
C VAL A 357 7.02 0.69 23.47
N HIS A 358 6.81 1.38 24.58
CA HIS A 358 5.48 1.77 25.04
C HIS A 358 5.59 3.00 25.94
N GLN A 359 4.46 3.40 26.52
CA GLN A 359 4.43 4.45 27.54
C GLN A 359 4.03 3.87 28.90
N ARG A 360 4.51 4.49 29.99
CA ARG A 360 4.11 4.13 31.36
C ARG A 360 2.70 4.66 31.64
N GLN A 361 1.80 3.79 32.11
CA GLN A 361 0.37 4.13 32.25
C GLN A 361 0.09 5.32 33.17
N GLU A 362 0.82 5.47 34.27
CA GLU A 362 0.58 6.53 35.26
C GLU A 362 1.10 7.90 34.82
N SER A 363 2.17 7.94 34.01
CA SER A 363 2.90 9.17 33.70
C SER A 363 2.89 9.55 32.22
N GLY A 364 2.46 8.66 31.33
CA GLY A 364 2.53 8.84 29.87
C GLY A 364 3.96 9.02 29.35
N ARG A 365 4.95 8.54 30.10
CA ARG A 365 6.38 8.67 29.78
C ARG A 365 6.82 7.54 28.82
N PRO A 366 7.55 7.85 27.73
CA PRO A 366 8.11 6.82 26.86
C PRO A 366 9.12 5.93 27.58
N MET A 367 8.84 4.64 27.55
CA MET A 367 9.74 3.57 27.96
C MET A 367 10.47 3.07 26.72
N ALA A 368 11.79 3.06 26.76
CA ALA A 368 12.62 2.58 25.67
C ALA A 368 13.50 1.41 26.09
N ARG A 369 13.90 0.58 25.15
CA ARG A 369 14.89 -0.47 25.39
C ARG A 369 16.21 -0.11 24.75
N LYS A 370 17.29 -0.20 25.52
CA LYS A 370 18.64 -0.02 24.98
C LYS A 370 18.91 -1.05 23.89
N LEU A 371 19.57 -0.63 22.82
CA LEU A 371 19.98 -1.47 21.71
C LEU A 371 21.44 -1.86 21.91
N ARG A 372 21.71 -3.16 21.95
CA ARG A 372 23.08 -3.68 21.99
C ARG A 372 23.43 -4.28 20.64
N ARG A 373 24.49 -3.78 20.01
CA ARG A 373 25.03 -4.39 18.79
C ARG A 373 25.65 -5.74 19.12
N VAL A 374 25.33 -6.76 18.34
CA VAL A 374 25.87 -8.12 18.43
C VAL A 374 26.15 -8.56 17.00
N GLU A 375 27.44 -8.64 16.65
CA GLU A 375 27.89 -8.84 15.26
C GLU A 375 27.29 -7.74 14.34
N ASP A 376 26.59 -8.14 13.29
CA ASP A 376 25.93 -7.24 12.34
C ASP A 376 24.50 -6.86 12.74
N ASN A 377 23.98 -7.39 13.86
CA ASN A 377 22.58 -7.22 14.28
C ASN A 377 22.44 -6.48 15.62
N PHE A 378 21.19 -6.14 15.98
CA PHE A 378 20.86 -5.52 17.26
C PHE A 378 20.03 -6.46 18.15
N ARG A 379 20.25 -6.38 19.46
CA ARG A 379 19.41 -6.99 20.49
C ARG A 379 18.77 -5.93 21.38
N LEU A 380 17.52 -6.19 21.78
CA LEU A 380 16.81 -5.39 22.78
C LEU A 380 17.32 -5.76 24.18
N GLY A 381 17.91 -4.78 24.85
CA GLY A 381 18.46 -4.89 26.20
C GLY A 381 17.47 -4.46 27.28
N ILE A 382 18.02 -3.89 28.36
CA ILE A 382 17.25 -3.38 29.50
C ILE A 382 16.36 -2.21 29.08
N GLU A 383 15.25 -2.07 29.81
CA GLU A 383 14.33 -0.97 29.66
C GLU A 383 14.79 0.26 30.44
N VAL A 384 14.57 1.44 29.88
CA VAL A 384 14.94 2.75 30.42
C VAL A 384 13.76 3.72 30.29
N ASP A 385 13.53 4.51 31.32
CA ASP A 385 12.57 5.62 31.32
C ASP A 385 13.25 6.85 30.70
N LEU A 386 12.69 7.38 29.60
CA LEU A 386 13.27 8.49 28.84
C LEU A 386 12.87 9.87 29.38
N ALA A 387 12.85 10.06 30.70
CA ALA A 387 12.50 11.33 31.31
C ALA A 387 13.35 12.49 30.76
N LEU A 388 12.69 13.48 30.15
CA LEU A 388 13.23 14.83 30.08
C LEU A 388 13.10 15.40 31.51
N GLN A 389 14.23 15.47 32.24
CA GLN A 389 14.40 16.04 33.58
C GLN A 389 13.95 15.15 34.78
N SER A 390 14.78 14.19 35.18
CA SER A 390 14.80 13.72 36.59
C SER A 390 16.18 13.93 37.19
N SER A 391 16.22 14.61 38.34
CA SER A 391 17.41 15.01 39.10
C SER A 391 18.18 13.87 39.77
N ASP A 392 17.75 12.60 39.66
CA ASP A 392 18.24 11.51 40.52
C ASP A 392 18.86 10.29 39.80
N THR A 393 19.21 10.38 38.52
CA THR A 393 19.95 9.29 37.83
C THR A 393 20.91 9.85 36.78
N SER A 394 22.11 10.27 37.20
CA SER A 394 23.34 10.51 36.40
C SER A 394 23.25 11.20 35.02
N GLY A 395 22.11 11.77 34.60
CA GLY A 395 21.88 12.33 33.26
C GLY A 395 21.99 11.34 32.09
N ALA A 396 22.38 10.08 32.34
CA ALA A 396 22.79 9.13 31.30
C ALA A 396 21.64 8.58 30.46
N THR A 397 20.41 8.56 30.99
CA THR A 397 19.21 8.08 30.28
C THR A 397 18.43 9.20 29.58
N ARG A 398 18.92 10.44 29.63
CA ARG A 398 18.33 11.56 28.90
C ARG A 398 18.50 11.36 27.39
N VAL A 399 17.44 11.67 26.63
CA VAL A 399 17.51 11.69 25.16
C VAL A 399 18.38 12.87 24.72
N ALA A 400 19.47 12.57 24.02
CA ALA A 400 20.30 13.56 23.35
C ALA A 400 19.73 13.90 21.97
N GLU A 401 19.23 12.91 21.25
CA GLU A 401 18.76 13.06 19.87
C GLU A 401 17.66 12.04 19.56
N VAL A 402 16.61 12.47 18.85
CA VAL A 402 15.66 11.59 18.20
C VAL A 402 16.13 11.34 16.77
N LEU A 403 16.31 10.07 16.43
CA LEU A 403 16.92 9.62 15.18
C LEU A 403 15.86 9.36 14.11
N ALA A 404 16.25 9.43 12.84
CA ALA A 404 15.41 8.99 11.73
C ALA A 404 15.35 7.46 11.65
N ASP A 405 14.28 6.92 11.06
CA ASP A 405 14.15 5.49 10.83
C ASP A 405 15.31 4.98 9.96
N GLY A 406 15.84 3.80 10.30
CA GLY A 406 17.00 3.20 9.60
C GLY A 406 18.36 3.76 10.01
N SER A 407 18.42 4.80 10.85
CA SER A 407 19.69 5.38 11.32
C SER A 407 20.57 4.33 12.02
N ASN A 408 21.90 4.46 11.88
CA ASN A 408 22.90 3.55 12.46
C ASN A 408 22.77 2.08 12.01
N GLY A 409 22.16 1.83 10.83
CA GLY A 409 21.97 0.48 10.29
C GLY A 409 20.91 -0.33 11.03
N ILE A 410 20.04 0.31 11.82
CA ILE A 410 19.00 -0.38 12.59
C ILE A 410 17.87 -0.81 11.66
N ASN A 411 17.64 -2.13 11.58
CA ASN A 411 16.52 -2.69 10.83
C ASN A 411 15.30 -2.92 11.75
N MET A 412 14.27 -2.09 11.58
CA MET A 412 13.03 -2.19 12.37
C MET A 412 12.27 -3.51 12.17
N ARG A 413 12.38 -4.14 11.00
CA ARG A 413 11.80 -5.47 10.74
C ARG A 413 12.44 -6.52 11.64
N GLU A 414 13.75 -6.49 11.80
CA GLU A 414 14.47 -7.42 12.67
C GLU A 414 14.19 -7.17 14.15
N LEU A 415 14.19 -5.89 14.56
CA LEU A 415 13.82 -5.52 15.93
C LEU A 415 12.43 -6.04 16.29
N THR A 416 11.49 -5.92 15.37
CA THR A 416 10.12 -6.42 15.59
C THR A 416 10.07 -7.93 15.76
N ARG A 417 10.89 -8.70 15.02
CA ARG A 417 10.95 -10.17 15.17
C ARG A 417 11.39 -10.61 16.57
N ILE A 418 12.26 -9.86 17.22
CA ILE A 418 12.78 -10.18 18.56
C ILE A 418 11.97 -9.54 19.69
N LEU A 419 11.13 -8.55 19.39
CA LEU A 419 10.36 -7.77 20.35
C LEU A 419 9.44 -8.61 21.26
N PRO A 420 8.64 -9.58 20.77
CA PRO A 420 7.77 -10.38 21.63
C PRO A 420 8.55 -11.13 22.73
N ARG A 421 9.74 -11.62 22.40
CA ARG A 421 10.61 -12.33 23.37
C ARG A 421 11.22 -11.37 24.38
N ALA A 422 11.56 -10.15 23.96
CA ALA A 422 12.09 -9.12 24.85
C ALA A 422 11.03 -8.64 25.87
N LEU A 423 9.80 -8.42 25.41
CA LEU A 423 8.66 -8.07 26.25
C LEU A 423 8.36 -9.17 27.30
N ALA A 424 8.32 -10.43 26.88
CA ALA A 424 8.02 -11.56 27.77
C ALA A 424 9.07 -11.81 28.88
N ARG A 425 10.29 -11.28 28.73
CA ARG A 425 11.35 -11.39 29.75
C ARG A 425 11.20 -10.36 30.85
N SER A 426 10.76 -9.15 30.51
CA SER A 426 10.61 -8.08 31.49
C SER A 426 9.44 -8.27 32.45
N ASP A 427 8.41 -9.02 32.04
CA ASP A 427 7.33 -9.46 32.94
C ASP A 427 7.80 -10.41 34.05
N ARG A 428 9.02 -10.97 33.96
CA ARG A 428 9.58 -11.89 34.98
C ARG A 428 10.49 -11.21 35.99
N ASP A 429 11.06 -10.05 35.65
CA ASP A 429 12.08 -9.36 36.45
C ASP A 429 11.51 -8.21 37.31
N GLY A 430 10.19 -7.98 37.27
CA GLY A 430 9.50 -6.93 38.05
C GLY A 430 8.24 -7.43 38.74
N GLN A 431 8.36 -7.75 40.04
CA GLN A 431 7.31 -8.15 41.03
C GLN A 431 6.87 -9.63 41.05
N PRO A 432 6.71 -10.22 42.26
CA PRO A 432 6.16 -11.56 42.42
C PRO A 432 4.66 -11.52 42.13
N ALA A 433 4.21 -12.16 41.05
CA ALA A 433 2.80 -12.37 40.79
C ALA A 433 2.17 -13.18 41.93
N ALA A 434 1.18 -12.60 42.62
CA ALA A 434 0.28 -13.34 43.49
C ALA A 434 -0.37 -14.46 42.68
N ARG A 435 -0.27 -15.70 43.17
CA ARG A 435 -0.92 -16.86 42.56
C ARG A 435 -2.45 -16.62 42.56
N PRO A 436 -3.14 -16.81 41.43
CA PRO A 436 -4.59 -16.97 41.48
C PRO A 436 -4.88 -18.27 42.26
N SER A 437 -5.70 -18.16 43.29
CA SER A 437 -6.24 -19.31 44.02
C SER A 437 -7.01 -20.22 43.05
N ASP A 438 -6.64 -21.49 43.01
CA ASP A 438 -7.43 -22.56 42.42
C ASP A 438 -8.77 -22.67 43.14
N ALA A 439 -9.81 -22.07 42.57
CA ALA A 439 -11.20 -22.37 42.90
C ALA A 439 -12.03 -22.37 41.61
N GLY A 440 -12.54 -23.56 41.29
CA GLY A 440 -13.15 -23.97 40.03
C GLY A 440 -14.07 -22.99 39.29
N SER A 441 -13.96 -22.99 37.97
CA SER A 441 -15.15 -22.99 37.11
C SER A 441 -14.85 -23.75 35.82
N GLY A 442 -15.82 -24.54 35.37
CA GLY A 442 -15.77 -25.45 34.20
C GLY A 442 -15.53 -24.80 32.83
N LEU A 443 -15.02 -23.56 32.77
CA LEU A 443 -14.69 -22.84 31.55
C LEU A 443 -13.47 -23.41 30.80
N GLY A 444 -12.53 -24.08 31.49
CA GLY A 444 -11.36 -24.71 30.86
C GLY A 444 -11.69 -25.87 29.91
N ARG A 445 -12.85 -26.54 30.10
CA ARG A 445 -13.33 -27.61 29.21
C ARG A 445 -14.11 -27.05 28.01
N ILE A 446 -14.83 -25.95 28.19
CA ILE A 446 -15.56 -25.25 27.11
C ILE A 446 -14.58 -24.50 26.18
N LEU A 447 -13.50 -23.92 26.72
CA LEU A 447 -12.46 -23.24 25.94
C LEU A 447 -11.57 -24.19 25.12
N ARG A 448 -11.51 -25.48 25.47
CA ARG A 448 -10.86 -26.51 24.63
C ARG A 448 -11.73 -26.99 23.46
N MET A 449 -13.05 -26.75 23.49
CA MET A 449 -13.93 -26.95 22.34
C MET A 449 -14.04 -25.71 21.43
N GLY A 450 -13.67 -24.52 21.92
CA GLY A 450 -13.62 -23.28 21.14
C GLY A 450 -12.37 -23.10 20.27
N GLN A 451 -11.25 -23.73 20.63
CA GLN A 451 -9.94 -23.59 19.95
C GLN A 451 -9.88 -24.17 18.52
N ASN A 452 -10.95 -24.83 18.05
CA ASN A 452 -11.07 -25.32 16.67
C ASN A 452 -12.16 -24.62 15.84
N ARG A 453 -12.92 -23.67 16.42
CA ARG A 453 -14.05 -22.99 15.73
C ARG A 453 -13.74 -21.60 15.16
N GLU A 454 -12.61 -20.98 15.52
CA GLU A 454 -12.12 -19.76 14.84
C GLU A 454 -11.33 -20.07 13.55
N ARG A 455 -11.71 -21.14 12.86
CA ARG A 455 -11.28 -21.37 11.49
C ARG A 455 -12.06 -20.42 10.57
N ARG A 456 -11.42 -19.31 10.21
CA ARG A 456 -11.62 -18.54 8.96
C ARG A 456 -13.05 -18.03 8.72
N ARG A 457 -13.26 -16.73 8.97
CA ARG A 457 -14.53 -16.03 8.67
C ARG A 457 -14.82 -15.80 7.17
N ARG A 458 -13.94 -16.19 6.25
CA ARG A 458 -14.17 -16.08 4.80
C ARG A 458 -13.85 -17.40 4.11
N GLU A 459 -14.75 -17.87 3.25
CA GLU A 459 -14.46 -18.98 2.36
C GLU A 459 -13.36 -18.56 1.39
N ARG A 460 -12.33 -19.40 1.29
CA ARG A 460 -11.23 -19.17 0.36
C ARG A 460 -11.76 -19.36 -1.05
N ILE A 461 -11.71 -18.31 -1.86
CA ILE A 461 -12.05 -18.41 -3.27
C ILE A 461 -10.81 -18.92 -4.00
N ASP A 462 -10.94 -20.09 -4.59
CA ASP A 462 -9.85 -20.70 -5.35
C ASP A 462 -10.12 -20.60 -6.85
N ALA A 463 -9.05 -20.69 -7.63
CA ALA A 463 -9.16 -20.89 -9.07
C ALA A 463 -9.58 -22.36 -9.38
N PRO A 464 -10.16 -22.65 -10.56
CA PRO A 464 -10.56 -23.99 -10.99
C PRO A 464 -9.47 -25.04 -10.78
N ARG A 465 -9.87 -26.23 -10.32
CA ARG A 465 -8.95 -27.38 -10.26
C ARG A 465 -8.52 -27.77 -11.67
N GLY A 466 -7.31 -28.30 -11.79
CA GLY A 466 -6.76 -28.75 -13.06
C GLY A 466 -6.13 -27.65 -13.93
N MET A 467 -6.19 -26.38 -13.50
CA MET A 467 -5.46 -25.29 -14.17
C MET A 467 -3.98 -25.63 -14.29
N ARG A 468 -3.43 -25.30 -15.46
CA ARG A 468 -2.02 -25.46 -15.80
C ARG A 468 -1.26 -24.24 -15.31
N ILE A 469 -0.38 -24.46 -14.33
CA ILE A 469 0.48 -23.43 -13.76
C ILE A 469 1.91 -23.72 -14.17
N LEU A 470 2.55 -22.78 -14.86
CA LEU A 470 3.96 -22.85 -15.17
C LEU A 470 4.76 -22.16 -14.05
N VAL A 471 5.73 -22.85 -13.47
CA VAL A 471 6.66 -22.29 -12.48
C VAL A 471 8.05 -22.22 -13.07
N VAL A 472 8.60 -21.01 -13.13
CA VAL A 472 9.90 -20.68 -13.73
C VAL A 472 10.81 -20.14 -12.64
N ASP A 473 11.83 -20.91 -12.25
CA ASP A 473 12.79 -20.55 -11.22
C ASP A 473 14.07 -21.39 -11.38
N ASP A 474 15.25 -20.77 -11.27
CA ASP A 474 16.53 -21.47 -11.38
C ASP A 474 16.80 -22.37 -10.16
N SER A 475 16.17 -22.07 -9.02
CA SER A 475 16.34 -22.83 -7.80
C SER A 475 15.47 -24.10 -7.78
N PRO A 476 16.08 -25.30 -7.74
CA PRO A 476 15.32 -26.56 -7.65
C PRO A 476 14.49 -26.63 -6.36
N THR A 477 14.96 -26.03 -5.27
CA THR A 477 14.24 -25.97 -4.00
C THR A 477 12.97 -25.12 -4.11
N VAL A 478 13.04 -23.97 -4.79
CA VAL A 478 11.87 -23.10 -5.01
C VAL A 478 10.85 -23.77 -5.92
N ARG A 479 11.28 -24.31 -7.06
CA ARG A 479 10.42 -25.10 -7.97
C ARG A 479 9.72 -26.22 -7.22
N LYS A 480 10.46 -27.02 -6.43
CA LYS A 480 9.88 -28.14 -5.69
C LYS A 480 8.91 -27.69 -4.59
N THR A 481 9.19 -26.55 -3.96
CA THR A 481 8.31 -25.98 -2.93
C THR A 481 6.98 -25.54 -3.53
N LEU A 482 7.00 -24.81 -4.66
CA LEU A 482 5.80 -24.36 -5.36
C LEU A 482 5.02 -25.54 -5.95
N ASP A 483 5.70 -26.49 -6.60
CA ASP A 483 5.13 -27.75 -7.09
C ASP A 483 4.32 -28.45 -5.99
N ASN A 484 4.96 -28.73 -4.85
CA ASN A 484 4.32 -29.39 -3.72
C ASN A 484 3.09 -28.61 -3.20
N MET A 485 3.17 -27.28 -3.09
CA MET A 485 2.06 -26.46 -2.60
C MET A 485 0.86 -26.48 -3.56
N LEU A 486 1.12 -26.30 -4.86
CA LEU A 486 0.10 -26.13 -5.89
C LEU A 486 -0.56 -27.46 -6.29
N VAL A 487 0.21 -28.53 -6.47
CA VAL A 487 -0.31 -29.88 -6.79
C VAL A 487 -1.20 -30.40 -5.66
N GLN A 488 -0.82 -30.20 -4.39
CA GLN A 488 -1.65 -30.56 -3.24
C GLN A 488 -3.02 -29.87 -3.21
N THR A 489 -3.19 -28.78 -3.96
CA THR A 489 -4.45 -28.03 -4.04
C THR A 489 -5.24 -28.34 -5.32
N GLY A 490 -4.73 -29.25 -6.14
CA GLY A 490 -5.39 -29.78 -7.34
C GLY A 490 -5.07 -29.04 -8.64
N TYR A 491 -3.96 -28.29 -8.70
CA TYR A 491 -3.46 -27.68 -9.95
C TYR A 491 -2.47 -28.61 -10.68
N ARG A 492 -2.36 -28.46 -12.00
CA ARG A 492 -1.33 -29.13 -12.80
C ARG A 492 -0.13 -28.19 -12.91
N VAL A 493 1.05 -28.65 -12.48
CA VAL A 493 2.25 -27.81 -12.46
C VAL A 493 3.24 -28.28 -13.51
N GLU A 494 3.71 -27.34 -14.31
CA GLU A 494 4.82 -27.49 -15.25
C GLU A 494 6.01 -26.66 -14.73
N LEU A 495 7.23 -27.16 -14.88
CA LEU A 495 8.43 -26.56 -14.28
C LEU A 495 9.45 -26.19 -15.37
N ALA A 496 9.96 -24.97 -15.33
CA ALA A 496 11.04 -24.46 -16.19
C ALA A 496 12.19 -23.91 -15.33
N GLU A 497 13.43 -24.13 -15.73
CA GLU A 497 14.62 -23.61 -15.01
C GLU A 497 15.16 -22.30 -15.58
N ASP A 498 14.76 -21.96 -16.80
CA ASP A 498 15.28 -20.82 -17.53
C ASP A 498 14.18 -20.17 -18.37
N GLY A 499 14.48 -19.00 -18.93
CA GLY A 499 13.53 -18.19 -19.66
C GLY A 499 13.15 -18.76 -21.02
N GLU A 500 14.11 -19.31 -21.78
CA GLU A 500 13.83 -19.89 -23.09
C GLU A 500 12.93 -21.13 -22.99
N SER A 501 13.22 -22.06 -22.07
CA SER A 501 12.36 -23.23 -21.85
C SER A 501 10.95 -22.82 -21.39
N ALA A 502 10.84 -21.80 -20.54
CA ALA A 502 9.56 -21.26 -20.13
C ALA A 502 8.74 -20.70 -21.30
N LEU A 503 9.38 -19.96 -22.21
CA LEU A 503 8.73 -19.40 -23.39
C LEU A 503 8.32 -20.48 -24.39
N GLU A 504 9.18 -21.47 -24.62
CA GLU A 504 8.85 -22.62 -25.46
C GLU A 504 7.61 -23.36 -24.93
N MET A 505 7.58 -23.70 -23.64
CA MET A 505 6.42 -24.31 -23.00
C MET A 505 5.17 -23.44 -23.11
N ALA A 506 5.28 -22.15 -22.83
CA ALA A 506 4.16 -21.22 -22.84
C ALA A 506 3.60 -20.96 -24.25
N PHE A 507 4.43 -20.94 -25.29
CA PHE A 507 3.99 -20.70 -26.66
C PHE A 507 3.42 -21.95 -27.32
N ILE A 508 3.94 -23.13 -27.00
CA ILE A 508 3.38 -24.39 -27.48
C ILE A 508 1.99 -24.60 -26.86
N SER A 509 1.92 -24.51 -25.53
CA SER A 509 0.71 -24.80 -24.76
C SER A 509 0.53 -23.75 -23.66
N PRO A 510 -0.17 -22.63 -23.94
CA PRO A 510 -0.35 -21.53 -22.99
C PRO A 510 -0.89 -22.00 -21.63
N PRO A 511 -0.19 -21.72 -20.52
CA PRO A 511 -0.66 -22.03 -19.18
C PRO A 511 -1.77 -21.05 -18.77
N ASP A 512 -2.51 -21.40 -17.71
CA ASP A 512 -3.54 -20.52 -17.13
C ASP A 512 -2.94 -19.50 -16.13
N LEU A 513 -1.74 -19.76 -15.61
CA LEU A 513 -1.01 -18.89 -14.68
C LEU A 513 0.49 -19.20 -14.75
N ILE A 514 1.32 -18.17 -14.61
CA ILE A 514 2.78 -18.31 -14.58
C ILE A 514 3.33 -17.74 -13.28
N PHE A 515 4.16 -18.49 -12.56
CA PHE A 515 5.07 -17.97 -11.54
C PHE A 515 6.46 -17.80 -12.16
N LEU A 516 7.00 -16.59 -12.16
CA LEU A 516 8.21 -16.26 -12.92
C LEU A 516 9.25 -15.57 -12.05
N ASP A 517 10.39 -16.21 -11.81
CA ASP A 517 11.51 -15.57 -11.12
C ASP A 517 12.11 -14.41 -11.94
N ILE A 518 12.55 -13.36 -11.25
CA ILE A 518 13.14 -12.19 -11.91
C ILE A 518 14.56 -12.49 -12.42
N VAL A 519 15.32 -13.29 -11.66
CA VAL A 519 16.70 -13.65 -11.98
C VAL A 519 16.69 -15.06 -12.53
N LEU A 520 16.98 -15.20 -13.82
CA LEU A 520 17.10 -16.50 -14.50
C LEU A 520 18.52 -16.61 -15.08
N PRO A 521 19.02 -17.83 -15.35
CA PRO A 521 20.40 -18.03 -15.78
C PRO A 521 20.68 -17.49 -17.20
N ASP A 522 19.69 -17.55 -18.09
CA ASP A 522 19.81 -17.22 -19.51
C ASP A 522 19.31 -15.81 -19.86
N SER A 523 18.44 -15.26 -19.02
CA SER A 523 17.72 -14.02 -19.29
C SER A 523 17.21 -13.39 -17.99
N SER A 524 16.65 -12.19 -18.09
CA SER A 524 15.85 -11.66 -16.97
C SER A 524 14.41 -12.12 -17.13
N GLY A 525 13.74 -12.46 -16.01
CA GLY A 525 12.30 -12.70 -15.99
C GLY A 525 11.48 -11.54 -16.59
N PHE A 526 12.00 -10.32 -16.56
CA PHE A 526 11.38 -9.19 -17.29
C PHE A 526 11.40 -9.36 -18.81
N SER A 527 12.48 -9.89 -19.36
CA SER A 527 12.60 -10.16 -20.80
C SER A 527 11.64 -11.26 -21.22
N VAL A 528 11.51 -12.31 -20.41
CA VAL A 528 10.52 -13.38 -20.58
C VAL A 528 9.10 -12.82 -20.56
N LEU A 529 8.76 -12.05 -19.53
CA LEU A 529 7.46 -11.41 -19.41
C LEU A 529 7.13 -10.49 -20.60
N ARG A 530 8.09 -9.70 -21.09
CA ARG A 530 7.88 -8.87 -22.29
C ARG A 530 7.61 -9.70 -23.54
N ARG A 531 8.25 -10.86 -23.69
CA ARG A 531 7.99 -11.78 -24.81
C ARG A 531 6.61 -12.42 -24.68
N LEU A 532 6.25 -12.90 -23.48
CA LEU A 532 4.90 -13.42 -23.18
C LEU A 532 3.81 -12.39 -23.50
N ARG A 533 4.06 -11.10 -23.22
CA ARG A 533 3.10 -10.02 -23.47
C ARG A 533 2.97 -9.61 -24.95
N ARG A 534 3.93 -9.95 -25.81
CA ARG A 534 3.90 -9.65 -27.25
C ARG A 534 3.24 -10.73 -28.09
N GLU A 535 3.08 -11.92 -27.53
CA GLU A 535 2.51 -13.07 -28.21
C GLU A 535 1.00 -13.14 -27.92
N PRO A 536 0.11 -13.06 -28.93
CA PRO A 536 -1.34 -13.04 -28.74
C PRO A 536 -1.88 -14.20 -27.89
N ARG A 537 -1.24 -15.38 -27.95
CA ARG A 537 -1.67 -16.56 -27.17
C ARG A 537 -1.34 -16.48 -25.69
N THR A 538 -0.37 -15.66 -25.29
CA THR A 538 0.07 -15.52 -23.89
C THR A 538 -0.09 -14.10 -23.33
N GLU A 539 -0.51 -13.13 -24.14
CA GLU A 539 -0.58 -11.72 -23.75
C GLU A 539 -1.44 -11.48 -22.51
N ASN A 540 -2.54 -12.24 -22.36
CA ASN A 540 -3.48 -12.11 -21.26
C ASN A 540 -3.23 -13.10 -20.12
N VAL A 541 -2.29 -14.05 -20.28
CA VAL A 541 -1.99 -15.05 -19.24
C VAL A 541 -1.46 -14.34 -17.98
N PRO A 542 -2.09 -14.54 -16.81
CA PRO A 542 -1.61 -13.91 -15.59
C PRO A 542 -0.20 -14.40 -15.21
N VAL A 543 0.66 -13.47 -14.82
CA VAL A 543 2.05 -13.74 -14.40
C VAL A 543 2.28 -13.14 -13.01
N ILE A 544 2.67 -13.99 -12.07
CA ILE A 544 3.13 -13.62 -10.72
C ILE A 544 4.66 -13.63 -10.74
N MET A 545 5.28 -12.47 -10.57
CA MET A 545 6.74 -12.42 -10.49
C MET A 545 7.24 -12.89 -9.11
N ILE A 546 8.37 -13.59 -9.07
CA ILE A 546 9.03 -13.98 -7.84
C ILE A 546 10.34 -13.19 -7.74
N SER A 547 10.63 -12.61 -6.57
CA SER A 547 11.87 -11.88 -6.34
C SER A 547 12.63 -12.39 -5.12
N GLY A 548 13.91 -12.69 -5.29
CA GLY A 548 14.87 -12.93 -4.21
C GLY A 548 15.53 -11.67 -3.63
N SER A 549 15.43 -10.52 -4.31
CA SER A 549 16.09 -9.29 -3.86
C SER A 549 15.14 -8.10 -3.79
N ALA A 550 15.35 -7.31 -2.73
CA ALA A 550 14.74 -6.01 -2.50
C ALA A 550 14.84 -5.10 -3.75
N LYS A 551 16.05 -4.93 -4.30
CA LYS A 551 16.32 -4.06 -5.46
C LYS A 551 15.60 -4.50 -6.74
N ALA A 552 15.47 -5.81 -6.98
CA ALA A 552 14.74 -6.33 -8.14
C ALA A 552 13.22 -6.09 -8.04
N ALA A 553 12.67 -6.00 -6.83
CA ALA A 553 11.27 -5.60 -6.63
C ALA A 553 11.05 -4.11 -6.97
N ASP A 554 12.01 -3.23 -6.64
CA ASP A 554 11.96 -1.83 -7.08
C ASP A 554 12.02 -1.72 -8.60
N ASP A 555 12.96 -2.42 -9.23
CA ASP A 555 13.07 -2.46 -10.69
C ASP A 555 11.79 -3.02 -11.32
N PHE A 556 11.11 -3.98 -10.68
CA PHE A 556 9.82 -4.52 -11.10
C PHE A 556 8.74 -3.45 -11.16
N PHE A 557 8.54 -2.71 -10.07
CA PHE A 557 7.55 -1.64 -10.02
C PHE A 557 7.92 -0.45 -10.90
N LEU A 558 9.21 -0.11 -10.94
CA LEU A 558 9.71 0.99 -11.75
C LEU A 558 9.61 0.66 -13.24
N GLN A 559 9.76 -0.59 -13.67
CA GLN A 559 9.77 -0.95 -15.10
C GLN A 559 8.37 -1.16 -15.70
N ARG A 560 7.29 -1.12 -14.89
CA ARG A 560 5.90 -1.30 -15.37
C ARG A 560 5.73 -2.53 -16.25
N VAL A 561 6.48 -3.58 -15.97
CA VAL A 561 6.41 -4.78 -16.80
C VAL A 561 5.14 -5.50 -16.37
N GLY A 562 4.22 -5.73 -17.32
CA GLY A 562 2.80 -6.08 -17.11
C GLY A 562 2.49 -7.40 -16.42
N ALA A 563 3.16 -7.71 -15.32
CA ALA A 563 2.80 -8.76 -14.38
C ALA A 563 1.55 -8.36 -13.60
N ASP A 564 0.92 -9.37 -13.03
CA ASP A 564 -0.38 -9.28 -12.39
C ASP A 564 -0.26 -9.22 -10.86
N ASP A 565 0.76 -9.88 -10.32
CA ASP A 565 1.08 -9.88 -8.89
C ASP A 565 2.59 -10.17 -8.70
N PHE A 566 3.07 -10.15 -7.45
CA PHE A 566 4.42 -10.59 -7.14
C PHE A 566 4.53 -11.26 -5.76
N ILE A 567 5.58 -12.05 -5.58
CA ILE A 567 5.94 -12.71 -4.31
C ILE A 567 7.41 -12.48 -4.00
N HIS A 568 7.70 -12.15 -2.74
CA HIS A 568 9.08 -12.01 -2.26
C HIS A 568 9.57 -13.32 -1.60
N LYS A 569 10.77 -13.80 -1.94
CA LYS A 569 11.44 -14.93 -1.29
C LYS A 569 12.06 -14.47 0.06
N PRO A 570 12.01 -15.26 1.14
CA PRO A 570 11.29 -16.53 1.27
C PRO A 570 9.78 -16.30 1.42
N PHE A 571 8.98 -17.21 0.88
CA PHE A 571 7.52 -17.18 0.94
C PHE A 571 6.96 -18.49 1.50
N GLY A 572 5.75 -18.43 2.07
CA GLY A 572 5.02 -19.59 2.55
C GLY A 572 3.75 -19.86 1.75
N ARG A 573 3.01 -20.88 2.17
CA ARG A 573 1.73 -21.25 1.56
C ARG A 573 0.76 -20.06 1.53
N PHE A 574 0.76 -19.23 2.56
CA PHE A 574 -0.16 -18.10 2.63
C PHE A 574 0.08 -17.11 1.47
N GLU A 575 1.32 -16.64 1.26
CA GLU A 575 1.65 -15.69 0.19
C GLU A 575 1.25 -16.20 -1.19
N VAL A 576 1.60 -17.45 -1.51
CA VAL A 576 1.34 -18.08 -2.82
C VAL A 576 -0.14 -18.04 -3.17
N PHE A 577 -0.97 -18.53 -2.26
CA PHE A 577 -2.39 -18.63 -2.53
C PHE A 577 -3.14 -17.32 -2.34
N SER A 578 -2.63 -16.39 -1.52
CA SER A 578 -3.19 -15.05 -1.46
C SER A 578 -3.01 -14.32 -2.79
N CYS A 579 -1.92 -14.54 -3.53
CA CYS A 579 -1.78 -13.99 -4.89
C CYS A 579 -2.82 -14.59 -5.85
N ILE A 580 -2.98 -15.91 -5.86
CA ILE A 580 -3.98 -16.58 -6.71
C ILE A 580 -5.39 -16.07 -6.38
N GLU A 581 -5.75 -15.98 -5.10
CA GLU A 581 -7.07 -15.47 -4.68
C GLU A 581 -7.31 -14.03 -5.17
N ARG A 582 -6.31 -13.15 -5.09
CA ARG A 582 -6.43 -11.76 -5.58
C ARG A 582 -6.58 -11.67 -7.09
N LEU A 583 -5.92 -12.55 -7.84
CA LEU A 583 -6.13 -12.66 -9.29
C LEU A 583 -7.55 -13.14 -9.62
N VAL A 584 -8.11 -14.08 -8.84
CA VAL A 584 -9.51 -14.50 -9.02
C VAL A 584 -10.47 -13.33 -8.72
N ARG A 585 -10.26 -12.62 -7.61
CA ARG A 585 -11.15 -11.52 -7.20
C ARG A 585 -11.09 -10.29 -8.10
N SER A 586 -9.93 -9.96 -8.64
CA SER A 586 -9.79 -8.90 -9.64
C SER A 586 -10.34 -9.28 -11.03
N GLY A 587 -10.77 -10.54 -11.20
CA GLY A 587 -11.27 -11.08 -12.46
C GLY A 587 -10.17 -11.47 -13.46
N ALA A 588 -8.90 -11.47 -13.05
CA ALA A 588 -7.78 -11.92 -13.88
C ALA A 588 -7.72 -13.45 -14.03
N LEU A 589 -8.27 -14.20 -13.07
CA LEU A 589 -8.47 -15.65 -13.15
C LEU A 589 -9.96 -15.99 -12.93
N PRO A 590 -10.48 -17.06 -13.57
CA PRO A 590 -11.82 -17.54 -13.29
C PRO A 590 -11.94 -18.07 -11.85
N GLN A 591 -13.12 -17.90 -11.25
CA GLN A 591 -13.48 -18.52 -9.98
C GLN A 591 -13.86 -20.00 -10.18
N ARG A 592 -13.51 -20.87 -9.22
CA ARG A 592 -13.87 -22.29 -9.25
C ARG A 592 -15.41 -22.46 -9.28
N PRO A 593 -15.96 -23.21 -10.27
CA PRO A 593 -17.40 -23.47 -10.35
C PRO A 593 -17.93 -24.18 -9.09
N GLY A 594 -19.05 -23.71 -8.55
CA GLY A 594 -19.71 -24.28 -7.37
C GLY A 594 -19.39 -23.63 -6.02
N GLN A 595 -18.47 -22.66 -5.96
CA GLN A 595 -18.35 -21.73 -4.83
C GLN A 595 -19.24 -20.51 -5.09
N LYS A 596 -20.48 -20.48 -4.58
CA LYS A 596 -21.24 -19.23 -4.52
C LYS A 596 -20.73 -18.38 -3.35
N PRO A 597 -20.60 -17.04 -3.48
CA PRO A 597 -20.61 -16.18 -2.29
C PRO A 597 -21.94 -16.44 -1.58
N THR A 598 -21.90 -16.92 -0.35
CA THR A 598 -23.12 -17.02 0.46
C THR A 598 -23.47 -15.60 0.91
N ASP A 599 -24.57 -15.06 0.39
CA ASP A 599 -25.21 -13.89 0.97
C ASP A 599 -25.52 -14.20 2.44
N VAL A 600 -24.83 -13.54 3.36
CA VAL A 600 -25.03 -13.74 4.82
C VAL A 600 -26.36 -13.13 5.30
N ASN A 601 -27.16 -12.54 4.40
CA ASN A 601 -28.47 -11.97 4.73
C ASN A 601 -29.61 -12.62 3.92
N ALA A 602 -29.85 -13.91 4.13
CA ALA A 602 -31.17 -14.49 3.91
C ALA A 602 -31.27 -15.84 4.65
N SER A 603 -31.69 -15.81 5.91
CA SER A 603 -32.61 -16.78 6.54
C SER A 603 -32.70 -16.50 8.05
N THR A 604 -33.86 -15.96 8.46
CA THR A 604 -34.49 -15.92 9.80
C THR A 604 -33.70 -15.42 11.00
#